data_AF-A0A7S2NJL2-F1
#
_entry.id   AF-A0A7S2NJL2-F1
#
_cell.length_a   1.000
_cell.length_b   1.000
_cell.length_c   1.000
_cell.angle_alpha   90.00
_cell.angle_beta   90.00
_cell.angle_gamma   90.00
#
_symmetry.space_group_name_H-M   'P 1'
#
loop_
_entity.id
_entity.type
_entity.pdbx_description
1 polymer ?
#
loop_
_entity_poly.entity_id
_entity_poly.type
_entity_poly.pdbx_seq_one_letter_code
_entity_poly.pdbx_strand_id
1 'polypeptide(L)'
;AEAGPRRFTTVLRLLRLARFMRIFRLCRVPLGEELAAIVNAFLGSWMTLVNSALVLTVLLYCVALLMAEILRGGLGGAAPAEGTEQVADDFNYVHTAWLTLFRCTFGSECSTKDGTPIILRLMEHHGWAWGVGYVGMHIIFIVGLFNVIAAVYVDRAIAAEKRAHLADKERLYAQMTELMKFMLVEHQGSQRSQVLSVGGPDDDAMNIPITHDLFKRMSSKPQFKEMLRHLDVAEDDIAGVVDTLLGNTSGAVNGHDFLLGLYRLRGDSRRGEIVELDLVVRSVQHNVSQVVRMLKELRRQHPWRVSMDMADEQTMGKGDSKSVR
;
A
#
# COMPACT_ATOMS: atom_id res chain seq x y z
N ALA A 1 -47.18 -34.17 15.74
CA ALA A 1 -45.75 -34.35 15.42
C ALA A 1 -45.61 -34.50 13.90
N GLU A 2 -45.48 -33.41 13.15
CA GLU A 2 -45.45 -33.43 11.68
C GLU A 2 -44.43 -32.42 11.11
N ALA A 3 -43.18 -32.47 11.61
CA ALA A 3 -42.11 -31.56 11.19
C ALA A 3 -41.10 -32.18 10.18
N GLY A 4 -41.45 -33.30 9.54
CA GLY A 4 -40.57 -34.08 8.66
C GLY A 4 -40.43 -33.62 7.20
N PRO A 5 -41.51 -33.27 6.46
CA PRO A 5 -41.42 -33.13 4.99
C PRO A 5 -40.87 -31.77 4.49
N ARG A 6 -41.00 -30.70 5.29
CA ARG A 6 -40.63 -29.32 4.86
C ARG A 6 -39.12 -29.04 4.90
N ARG A 7 -38.39 -29.70 5.80
CA ARG A 7 -36.92 -29.55 5.88
C ARG A 7 -36.23 -30.25 4.71
N PHE A 8 -36.69 -31.44 4.35
CA PHE A 8 -36.13 -32.24 3.26
C PHE A 8 -36.28 -31.57 1.89
N THR A 9 -37.44 -30.98 1.61
CA THR A 9 -37.71 -30.24 0.37
C THR A 9 -36.87 -28.97 0.24
N THR A 10 -36.58 -28.30 1.36
CA THR A 10 -35.70 -27.11 1.40
C THR A 10 -34.24 -27.49 1.11
N VAL A 11 -33.75 -28.58 1.70
CA VAL A 11 -32.39 -29.12 1.42
C VAL A 11 -32.25 -29.57 -0.03
N LEU A 12 -33.28 -30.20 -0.61
CA LEU A 12 -33.28 -30.59 -2.03
C LEU A 12 -33.30 -29.38 -2.98
N ARG A 13 -33.92 -28.26 -2.60
CA ARG A 13 -33.85 -27.00 -3.37
C ARG A 13 -32.45 -26.38 -3.30
N LEU A 14 -31.79 -26.41 -2.13
CA LEU A 14 -30.40 -25.95 -1.97
C LEU A 14 -29.41 -26.82 -2.77
N LEU A 15 -29.63 -28.14 -2.84
CA LEU A 15 -28.81 -29.05 -3.66
C LEU A 15 -28.95 -28.79 -5.18
N ARG A 16 -30.05 -28.16 -5.64
CA ARG A 16 -30.16 -27.72 -7.04
C ARG A 16 -29.23 -26.53 -7.34
N LEU A 17 -28.92 -25.67 -6.35
CA LEU A 17 -27.91 -24.62 -6.50
C LEU A 17 -26.50 -25.20 -6.66
N ALA A 18 -26.22 -26.40 -6.15
CA ALA A 18 -24.95 -27.09 -6.40
C ALA A 18 -24.74 -27.46 -7.88
N ARG A 19 -25.79 -27.46 -8.72
CA ARG A 19 -25.63 -27.58 -10.18
C ARG A 19 -25.02 -26.32 -10.80
N PHE A 20 -25.21 -25.14 -10.20
CA PHE A 20 -24.51 -23.92 -10.65
C PHE A 20 -23.00 -24.04 -10.44
N MET A 21 -22.54 -24.76 -9.39
CA MET A 21 -21.11 -25.07 -9.24
C MET A 21 -20.56 -25.94 -10.39
N ARG A 22 -21.40 -26.76 -11.04
CA ARG A 22 -20.98 -27.48 -12.26
C ARG A 22 -20.83 -26.54 -13.46
N ILE A 23 -21.66 -25.50 -13.57
CA ILE A 23 -21.55 -24.47 -14.62
C ILE A 23 -20.25 -23.67 -14.44
N PHE A 24 -19.89 -23.32 -13.20
CA PHE A 24 -18.59 -22.72 -12.86
C PHE A 24 -17.39 -23.61 -13.20
N ARG A 25 -17.54 -24.95 -13.17
CA ARG A 25 -16.49 -25.89 -13.61
C ARG A 25 -16.45 -26.09 -15.13
N LEU A 26 -17.59 -26.01 -15.82
CA LEU A 26 -17.69 -26.20 -17.27
C LEU A 26 -17.21 -24.97 -18.04
N CYS A 27 -17.46 -23.78 -17.50
CA CYS A 27 -16.83 -22.55 -17.95
C CYS A 27 -15.38 -22.58 -17.45
N ARG A 28 -14.47 -23.12 -18.26
CA ARG A 28 -13.02 -23.18 -18.03
C ARG A 28 -12.40 -21.78 -18.14
N VAL A 29 -12.98 -20.81 -17.43
CA VAL A 29 -12.56 -19.41 -17.41
C VAL A 29 -11.42 -19.29 -16.39
N PRO A 30 -10.33 -18.56 -16.69
CA PRO A 30 -9.29 -18.24 -15.71
C PRO A 30 -9.79 -17.42 -14.50
N LEU A 31 -11.10 -17.13 -14.42
CA LEU A 31 -11.81 -16.56 -13.27
C LEU A 31 -11.54 -17.29 -11.96
N GLY A 32 -11.05 -18.53 -11.96
CA GLY A 32 -10.76 -19.26 -10.72
C GLY A 32 -9.75 -18.54 -9.84
N GLU A 33 -8.70 -17.96 -10.41
CA GLU A 33 -7.65 -17.27 -9.64
C GLU A 33 -8.12 -15.89 -9.17
N GLU A 34 -8.79 -15.13 -10.04
CA GLU A 34 -9.36 -13.82 -9.69
C GLU A 34 -10.50 -13.94 -8.68
N LEU A 35 -11.40 -14.90 -8.86
CA LEU A 35 -12.50 -15.16 -7.91
C LEU A 35 -11.97 -15.74 -6.60
N ALA A 36 -10.97 -16.62 -6.63
CA ALA A 36 -10.33 -17.11 -5.41
C ALA A 36 -9.61 -15.98 -4.67
N ALA A 37 -8.97 -15.06 -5.38
CA ALA A 37 -8.38 -13.87 -4.78
C ALA A 37 -9.45 -12.98 -4.11
N ILE A 38 -10.59 -12.75 -4.77
CA ILE A 38 -11.71 -11.98 -4.21
C ILE A 38 -12.32 -12.71 -2.99
N VAL A 39 -12.52 -14.02 -3.07
CA VAL A 39 -13.08 -14.82 -1.97
C VAL A 39 -12.12 -14.88 -0.79
N ASN A 40 -10.82 -15.05 -1.02
CA ASN A 40 -9.82 -15.03 0.03
C ASN A 40 -9.70 -13.64 0.67
N ALA A 41 -9.82 -12.57 -0.13
CA ALA A 41 -9.90 -11.20 0.38
C ALA A 41 -11.17 -10.99 1.23
N PHE A 42 -12.31 -11.50 0.77
CA PHE A 42 -13.57 -11.44 1.52
C PHE A 42 -13.48 -12.21 2.84
N LEU A 43 -13.01 -13.46 2.82
CA LEU A 43 -12.80 -14.30 4.01
C LEU A 43 -11.82 -13.67 5.00
N GLY A 44 -10.77 -13.01 4.50
CA GLY A 44 -9.84 -12.22 5.32
C GLY A 44 -10.49 -11.00 5.98
N SER A 45 -11.47 -10.37 5.32
CA SER A 45 -12.20 -9.20 5.85
C SER A 45 -13.44 -9.56 6.68
N TRP A 46 -13.96 -10.78 6.59
CA TRP A 46 -15.23 -11.19 7.20
C TRP A 46 -15.31 -10.91 8.70
N MET A 47 -14.23 -11.12 9.45
CA MET A 47 -14.22 -10.84 10.90
C MET A 47 -14.40 -9.35 11.21
N THR A 48 -13.89 -8.47 10.34
CA THR A 48 -14.06 -7.02 10.50
C THR A 48 -15.47 -6.56 10.17
N LEU A 49 -16.11 -7.20 9.17
CA LEU A 49 -17.53 -7.03 8.89
C LEU A 49 -18.38 -7.45 10.09
N VAL A 50 -18.12 -8.63 10.65
CA VAL A 50 -18.87 -9.15 11.81
C VAL A 50 -18.73 -8.24 13.02
N ASN A 51 -17.52 -7.76 13.33
CA ASN A 51 -17.31 -6.83 14.44
C ASN A 51 -18.05 -5.50 14.23
N SER A 52 -18.02 -4.96 13.00
CA SER A 52 -18.74 -3.74 12.65
C SER A 52 -20.26 -3.93 12.72
N ALA A 53 -20.76 -5.06 12.23
CA ALA A 53 -22.16 -5.45 12.30
C ALA A 53 -22.62 -5.66 13.75
N LEU A 54 -21.75 -6.17 14.62
CA LEU A 54 -22.04 -6.33 16.04
C LEU A 54 -22.18 -4.98 16.74
N VAL A 55 -21.25 -4.04 16.52
CA VAL A 55 -21.35 -2.67 17.06
C VAL A 55 -22.64 -2.00 16.58
N LEU A 56 -22.95 -2.11 15.30
CA LEU A 56 -24.20 -1.61 14.71
C LEU A 56 -25.43 -2.24 15.36
N THR A 57 -25.43 -3.57 15.55
CA THR A 57 -26.54 -4.31 16.16
C THR A 57 -26.80 -3.81 17.57
N VAL A 58 -25.73 -3.59 18.36
CA VAL A 58 -25.82 -3.03 19.71
C VAL A 58 -26.39 -1.61 19.70
N LEU A 59 -25.94 -0.74 18.80
CA LEU A 59 -26.46 0.62 18.68
C LEU A 59 -27.96 0.64 18.31
N LEU A 60 -28.37 -0.15 17.32
CA LEU A 60 -29.78 -0.31 16.95
C LEU A 60 -30.61 -0.89 18.09
N TYR A 61 -30.05 -1.83 18.85
CA TYR A 61 -30.70 -2.42 20.02
C TYR A 61 -30.96 -1.39 21.11
N CYS A 62 -30.01 -0.49 21.39
CA CYS A 62 -30.22 0.61 22.31
C CYS A 62 -31.36 1.54 21.85
N VAL A 63 -31.40 1.90 20.56
CA VAL A 63 -32.49 2.72 20.01
C VAL A 63 -33.82 1.98 20.07
N ALA A 64 -33.83 0.67 19.82
CA ALA A 64 -35.04 -0.15 19.93
C ALA A 64 -35.60 -0.21 21.34
N LEU A 65 -34.73 -0.34 22.34
CA LEU A 65 -35.13 -0.26 23.74
C LEU A 65 -35.70 1.11 24.09
N LEU A 66 -35.04 2.19 23.66
CA LEU A 66 -35.53 3.55 23.90
C LEU A 66 -36.91 3.77 23.27
N MET A 67 -37.08 3.42 21.99
CA MET A 67 -38.37 3.56 21.31
C MET A 67 -39.45 2.71 21.98
N ALA A 68 -39.14 1.45 22.30
CA ALA A 68 -40.07 0.56 22.97
C ALA A 68 -40.49 1.08 24.36
N GLU A 69 -39.56 1.65 25.13
CA GLU A 69 -39.86 2.23 26.44
C GLU A 69 -40.72 3.48 26.33
N ILE A 70 -40.43 4.36 25.37
CA ILE A 70 -41.20 5.58 25.14
C ILE A 70 -42.62 5.23 24.66
N LEU A 71 -42.76 4.31 23.70
CA LEU A 71 -44.05 3.86 23.16
C LEU A 71 -44.91 3.10 24.17
N ARG A 72 -44.29 2.39 25.13
CA ARG A 72 -45.00 1.73 26.24
C ARG A 72 -45.40 2.70 27.37
N GLY A 73 -45.04 3.98 27.27
CA GLY A 73 -45.40 5.02 28.24
C GLY A 73 -44.43 5.16 29.43
N GLY A 74 -43.26 4.51 29.41
CA GLY A 74 -42.28 4.52 30.49
C GLY A 74 -41.55 5.86 30.68
N LEU A 75 -41.42 6.65 29.61
CA LEU A 75 -40.87 8.02 29.64
C LEU A 75 -41.98 9.04 29.35
N GLY A 76 -42.82 9.33 30.34
CA GLY A 76 -43.75 10.47 30.28
C GLY A 76 -45.22 10.19 30.58
N GLY A 77 -45.62 8.95 30.88
CA GLY A 77 -46.97 8.64 31.36
C GLY A 77 -48.10 8.89 30.34
N ALA A 78 -47.76 9.11 29.07
CA ALA A 78 -48.75 9.22 28.00
C ALA A 78 -49.33 7.82 27.74
N ALA A 79 -50.62 7.65 28.03
CA ALA A 79 -51.36 6.47 27.60
C ALA A 79 -51.25 6.32 26.07
N PRO A 80 -51.22 5.08 25.54
CA PRO A 80 -51.18 4.87 24.10
C PRO A 80 -52.33 5.63 23.44
N ALA A 81 -52.01 6.56 22.54
CA ALA A 81 -53.00 7.35 21.82
C ALA A 81 -53.90 6.41 20.98
N GLU A 82 -55.22 6.62 21.04
CA GLU A 82 -56.18 5.87 20.23
C GLU A 82 -55.74 5.92 18.74
N GLY A 83 -55.54 4.74 18.12
CA GLY A 83 -55.03 4.62 16.74
C GLY A 83 -53.57 4.18 16.59
N THR A 84 -52.80 4.12 17.68
CA THR A 84 -51.39 3.65 17.68
C THR A 84 -51.20 2.19 18.11
N GLU A 85 -52.29 1.47 18.38
CA GLU A 85 -52.29 0.09 18.90
C GLU A 85 -51.43 -0.87 18.06
N GLN A 86 -51.50 -0.76 16.73
CA GLN A 86 -50.69 -1.57 15.81
C GLN A 86 -49.20 -1.24 15.85
N VAL A 87 -48.85 0.03 16.08
CA VAL A 87 -47.45 0.46 16.21
C VAL A 87 -46.93 0.02 17.57
N ALA A 88 -47.73 0.15 18.63
CA ALA A 88 -47.39 -0.33 19.96
C ALA A 88 -47.12 -1.84 19.97
N ASP A 89 -47.89 -2.63 19.20
CA ASP A 89 -47.67 -4.07 19.02
C ASP A 89 -46.32 -4.40 18.40
N ASP A 90 -45.90 -3.67 17.36
CA ASP A 90 -44.61 -3.88 16.70
C ASP A 90 -43.43 -3.58 17.65
N PHE A 91 -43.63 -2.69 18.63
CA PHE A 91 -42.65 -2.33 19.66
C PHE A 91 -42.90 -3.01 21.02
N ASN A 92 -43.85 -3.95 21.11
CA ASN A 92 -44.26 -4.56 22.39
C ASN A 92 -43.23 -5.55 22.94
N TYR A 93 -42.41 -6.16 22.07
CA TYR A 93 -41.27 -6.97 22.49
C TYR A 93 -39.96 -6.37 22.00
N VAL A 94 -38.88 -6.56 22.77
CA VAL A 94 -37.56 -6.02 22.41
C VAL A 94 -37.06 -6.56 21.07
N HIS A 95 -37.28 -7.85 20.80
CA HIS A 95 -36.86 -8.48 19.56
C HIS A 95 -37.68 -8.01 18.35
N THR A 96 -38.98 -7.75 18.52
CA THR A 96 -39.82 -7.19 17.44
C THR A 96 -39.48 -5.72 17.19
N ALA A 97 -39.27 -4.92 18.24
CA ALA A 97 -38.83 -3.54 18.14
C ALA A 97 -37.49 -3.41 17.39
N TRP A 98 -36.52 -4.27 17.74
CA TRP A 98 -35.23 -4.30 17.07
C TRP A 98 -35.37 -4.69 15.59
N LEU A 99 -36.16 -5.72 15.28
CA LEU A 99 -36.38 -6.17 13.89
C LEU A 99 -37.11 -5.11 13.07
N THR A 100 -38.08 -4.41 13.65
CA THR A 100 -38.78 -3.29 13.02
C THR A 100 -37.82 -2.15 12.70
N LEU A 101 -36.96 -1.76 13.65
CA LEU A 101 -35.95 -0.73 13.41
C LEU A 101 -34.87 -1.15 12.42
N PHE A 102 -34.42 -2.40 12.47
CA PHE A 102 -33.51 -2.96 11.48
C PHE A 102 -34.14 -2.88 10.09
N ARG A 103 -35.42 -3.28 9.94
CA ARG A 103 -36.15 -3.19 8.68
C ARG A 103 -36.37 -1.75 8.24
N CYS A 104 -36.63 -0.81 9.14
CA CYS A 104 -36.76 0.60 8.78
C CYS A 104 -35.42 1.23 8.32
N THR A 105 -34.30 0.80 8.91
CA THR A 105 -32.98 1.39 8.65
C THR A 105 -32.29 0.78 7.42
N PHE A 106 -32.41 -0.54 7.24
CA PHE A 106 -31.75 -1.28 6.16
C PHE A 106 -32.71 -1.77 5.08
N GLY A 107 -33.95 -2.08 5.45
CA GLY A 107 -35.00 -2.31 4.48
C GLY A 107 -35.53 -0.98 4.00
N SER A 108 -35.90 -0.89 2.73
CA SER A 108 -36.58 0.28 2.19
C SER A 108 -38.02 0.46 2.72
N GLU A 109 -38.45 -0.34 3.71
CA GLU A 109 -39.83 -0.46 4.14
C GLU A 109 -39.96 -0.24 5.65
N CYS A 110 -40.63 0.85 6.03
CA CYS A 110 -40.94 1.19 7.41
C CYS A 110 -42.46 1.31 7.61
N SER A 111 -43.19 0.24 7.28
CA SER A 111 -44.66 0.19 7.31
C SER A 111 -45.17 -0.92 8.22
N THR A 112 -46.30 -0.71 8.90
CA THR A 112 -46.99 -1.74 9.70
C THR A 112 -47.51 -2.88 8.80
N LYS A 113 -48.08 -3.93 9.41
CA LYS A 113 -48.69 -5.07 8.69
C LYS A 113 -49.76 -4.65 7.66
N ASP A 114 -50.40 -3.51 7.88
CA ASP A 114 -51.43 -2.95 6.99
C ASP A 114 -50.85 -2.06 5.89
N GLY A 115 -49.52 -1.97 5.76
CA GLY A 115 -48.85 -1.14 4.77
C GLY A 115 -48.79 0.35 5.11
N THR A 116 -49.35 0.77 6.26
CA THR A 116 -49.29 2.18 6.67
C THR A 116 -47.90 2.54 7.20
N PRO A 117 -47.31 3.69 6.80
CA PRO A 117 -45.98 4.10 7.25
C PRO A 117 -45.99 4.40 8.76
N ILE A 118 -45.10 3.73 9.51
CA ILE A 118 -45.03 3.81 10.98
C ILE A 118 -44.78 5.24 11.44
N ILE A 119 -43.90 5.96 10.75
CA ILE A 119 -43.48 7.32 11.12
C ILE A 119 -44.59 8.35 10.92
N LEU A 120 -45.41 8.19 9.89
CA LEU A 120 -46.51 9.12 9.64
C LEU A 120 -47.54 9.06 10.77
N ARG A 121 -47.93 7.85 11.19
CA ARG A 121 -48.82 7.67 12.36
C ARG A 121 -48.20 8.23 13.64
N LEU A 122 -46.91 8.03 13.81
CA LEU A 122 -46.22 8.52 15.01
C LEU A 122 -46.19 10.06 15.04
N MET A 123 -45.99 10.71 13.89
CA MET A 123 -46.06 12.15 13.75
C MET A 123 -47.47 12.71 13.93
N GLU A 124 -48.50 12.03 13.43
CA GLU A 124 -49.90 12.44 13.58
C GLU A 124 -50.33 12.45 15.05
N HIS A 125 -49.93 11.44 15.83
CA HIS A 125 -50.37 11.28 17.22
C HIS A 125 -49.43 11.93 18.26
N HIS A 126 -48.12 11.94 18.02
CA HIS A 126 -47.13 12.43 18.99
C HIS A 126 -46.39 13.70 18.53
N GLY A 127 -46.71 14.22 17.34
CA GLY A 127 -46.19 15.48 16.81
C GLY A 127 -44.92 15.34 15.94
N TRP A 128 -44.56 16.44 15.28
CA TRP A 128 -43.49 16.50 14.27
C TRP A 128 -42.09 16.14 14.81
N ALA A 129 -41.85 16.29 16.11
CA ALA A 129 -40.56 15.99 16.75
C ALA A 129 -40.11 14.54 16.53
N TRP A 130 -41.05 13.60 16.47
CA TRP A 130 -40.77 12.20 16.15
C TRP A 130 -40.26 12.00 14.73
N GLY A 131 -40.78 12.77 13.77
CA GLY A 131 -40.30 12.79 12.39
C GLY A 131 -38.85 13.26 12.30
N VAL A 132 -38.50 14.33 13.02
CA VAL A 132 -37.13 14.84 13.07
C VAL A 132 -36.18 13.86 13.75
N GLY A 133 -36.60 13.24 14.86
CA GLY A 133 -35.84 12.19 15.52
C GLY A 133 -35.58 10.99 14.60
N TYR A 134 -36.59 10.55 13.85
CA TYR A 134 -36.46 9.47 12.87
C TYR A 134 -35.47 9.80 11.74
N VAL A 135 -35.60 10.99 11.14
CA VAL A 135 -34.69 11.45 10.07
C VAL A 135 -33.25 11.59 10.56
N GLY A 136 -33.06 12.21 11.73
CA GLY A 136 -31.74 12.36 12.34
C GLY A 136 -31.09 11.00 12.65
N MET A 137 -31.86 10.07 13.20
CA MET A 137 -31.42 8.70 13.41
C MET A 137 -31.02 8.02 12.09
N HIS A 138 -31.83 8.13 11.03
CA HIS A 138 -31.51 7.55 9.73
C HIS A 138 -30.25 8.15 9.11
N ILE A 139 -30.04 9.45 9.23
CA ILE A 139 -28.80 10.09 8.74
C ILE A 139 -27.60 9.53 9.50
N ILE A 140 -27.66 9.47 10.84
CA ILE A 140 -26.55 8.95 11.65
C ILE A 140 -26.26 7.48 11.31
N PHE A 141 -27.29 6.64 11.22
CA PHE A 141 -27.10 5.22 10.93
C PHE A 141 -26.67 5.00 9.48
N ILE A 142 -27.30 5.59 8.48
CA ILE A 142 -26.95 5.35 7.07
C ILE A 142 -25.59 5.99 6.76
N VAL A 143 -25.47 7.32 6.95
CA VAL A 143 -24.24 8.04 6.61
C VAL A 143 -23.08 7.60 7.52
N GLY A 144 -23.33 7.49 8.82
CA GLY A 144 -22.30 7.06 9.77
C GLY A 144 -21.84 5.63 9.55
N LEU A 145 -22.76 4.68 9.30
CA LEU A 145 -22.39 3.28 9.08
C LEU A 145 -21.59 3.09 7.80
N PHE A 146 -22.06 3.65 6.68
CA PHE A 146 -21.34 3.48 5.42
C PHE A 146 -19.94 4.09 5.51
N ASN A 147 -19.80 5.22 6.20
CA ASN A 147 -18.50 5.85 6.41
C ASN A 147 -17.58 5.01 7.33
N VAL A 148 -18.11 4.43 8.42
CA VAL A 148 -17.31 3.55 9.30
C VAL A 148 -16.90 2.28 8.59
N ILE A 149 -17.81 1.62 7.88
CA ILE A 149 -17.50 0.41 7.11
C ILE A 149 -16.46 0.72 6.04
N ALA A 150 -16.65 1.78 5.25
CA ALA A 150 -15.70 2.20 4.22
C ALA A 150 -14.32 2.50 4.81
N ALA A 151 -14.25 3.24 5.92
CA ALA A 151 -12.99 3.52 6.61
C ALA A 151 -12.27 2.25 7.05
N VAL A 152 -12.98 1.29 7.67
CA VAL A 152 -12.40 0.01 8.09
C VAL A 152 -11.88 -0.79 6.90
N TYR A 153 -12.61 -0.80 5.78
CA TYR A 153 -12.16 -1.48 4.56
C TYR A 153 -10.89 -0.84 3.97
N VAL A 154 -10.86 0.49 3.90
CA VAL A 154 -9.70 1.25 3.43
C VAL A 154 -8.48 0.99 4.32
N ASP A 155 -8.65 1.03 5.64
CA ASP A 155 -7.55 0.73 6.58
C ASP A 155 -6.98 -0.67 6.38
N ARG A 156 -7.84 -1.66 6.11
CA ARG A 156 -7.41 -3.04 5.84
C ARG A 156 -6.71 -3.17 4.50
N ALA A 157 -7.18 -2.47 3.46
CA ALA A 157 -6.53 -2.44 2.16
C ALA A 157 -5.13 -1.82 2.25
N ILE A 158 -5.01 -0.66 2.91
CA ILE A 158 -3.71 0.02 3.14
C ILE A 158 -2.78 -0.87 3.99
N ALA A 159 -3.30 -1.53 5.02
CA ALA A 159 -2.50 -2.43 5.84
C ALA A 159 -2.01 -3.66 5.06
N ALA A 160 -2.81 -4.18 4.13
CA ALA A 160 -2.42 -5.29 3.27
C ALA A 160 -1.30 -4.89 2.30
N GLU A 161 -1.43 -3.73 1.65
CA GLU A 161 -0.39 -3.16 0.79
C GLU A 161 0.91 -2.93 1.57
N LYS A 162 0.83 -2.31 2.75
CA LYS A 162 1.99 -2.07 3.61
C LYS A 162 2.70 -3.36 4.00
N ARG A 163 1.96 -4.43 4.33
CA ARG A 163 2.53 -5.75 4.64
C ARG A 163 3.19 -6.38 3.42
N ALA A 164 2.56 -6.31 2.24
CA ALA A 164 3.14 -6.79 1.01
C ALA A 164 4.46 -6.06 0.70
N HIS A 165 4.48 -4.74 0.87
CA HIS A 165 5.67 -3.92 0.68
C HIS A 165 6.79 -4.26 1.69
N LEU A 166 6.46 -4.49 2.97
CA LEU A 166 7.44 -4.89 3.98
C LEU A 166 8.01 -6.29 3.69
N ALA A 167 7.15 -7.25 3.34
CA ALA A 167 7.58 -8.59 2.97
C ALA A 167 8.47 -8.59 1.73
N ASP A 168 8.19 -7.73 0.73
CA ASP A 168 9.06 -7.55 -0.43
C ASP A 168 10.43 -6.98 -0.03
N LYS A 169 10.46 -5.98 0.87
CA LYS A 169 11.71 -5.42 1.40
C LYS A 169 12.53 -6.50 2.16
N GLU A 170 11.90 -7.28 3.03
CA GLU A 170 12.60 -8.34 3.77
C GLU A 170 13.19 -9.41 2.84
N ARG A 171 12.43 -9.83 1.83
CA ARG A 171 12.92 -10.77 0.80
C ARG A 171 14.12 -10.19 0.05
N LEU A 172 14.05 -8.92 -0.33
CA LEU A 172 15.15 -8.23 -0.99
C LEU A 172 16.41 -8.19 -0.13
N TYR A 173 16.30 -7.82 1.15
CA TYR A 173 17.44 -7.80 2.06
C TYR A 173 18.07 -9.19 2.22
N ALA A 174 17.24 -10.24 2.31
CA ALA A 174 17.74 -11.62 2.38
C ALA A 174 18.53 -12.00 1.12
N GLN A 175 18.00 -11.71 -0.08
CA GLN A 175 18.68 -11.97 -1.36
C GLN A 175 19.98 -11.16 -1.51
N MET A 176 19.98 -9.89 -1.11
CA MET A 176 21.20 -9.05 -1.12
C MET A 176 22.27 -9.56 -0.15
N THR A 177 21.86 -10.04 1.02
CA THR A 177 22.77 -10.65 2.00
C THR A 177 23.37 -11.94 1.47
N GLU A 178 22.58 -12.77 0.78
CA GLU A 178 23.06 -13.98 0.11
C GLU A 178 24.08 -13.66 -0.99
N LEU A 179 23.80 -12.63 -1.81
CA LEU A 179 24.72 -12.15 -2.83
C LEU A 179 26.05 -11.70 -2.20
N MET A 180 26.02 -10.93 -1.10
CA MET A 180 27.24 -10.52 -0.41
C MET A 180 28.04 -11.70 0.13
N LYS A 181 27.38 -12.68 0.74
CA LYS A 181 28.05 -13.89 1.23
C LYS A 181 28.75 -14.63 0.10
N PHE A 182 28.09 -14.74 -1.06
CA PHE A 182 28.71 -15.30 -2.26
C PHE A 182 29.94 -14.50 -2.72
N MET A 183 29.86 -13.16 -2.73
CA MET A 183 30.99 -12.29 -3.08
C MET A 183 32.17 -12.44 -2.12
N LEU A 184 31.91 -12.55 -0.81
CA LEU A 184 32.94 -12.72 0.22
C LEU A 184 33.67 -14.07 0.09
N VAL A 185 32.94 -15.15 -0.14
CA VAL A 185 33.54 -16.49 -0.38
C VAL A 185 34.47 -16.46 -1.60
N GLU A 186 34.05 -15.79 -2.67
CA GLU A 186 34.86 -15.71 -3.90
C GLU A 186 36.07 -14.80 -3.77
N HIS A 187 35.95 -13.69 -3.04
CA HIS A 187 37.11 -12.85 -2.74
C HIS A 187 38.13 -13.61 -1.88
N GLN A 188 37.69 -14.36 -0.85
CA GLN A 188 38.57 -15.16 0.00
C GLN A 188 39.22 -16.32 -0.76
N GLY A 189 38.50 -16.94 -1.71
CA GLY A 189 39.06 -17.95 -2.61
C GLY A 189 40.22 -17.42 -3.48
N SER A 190 40.18 -16.13 -3.83
CA SER A 190 41.23 -15.45 -4.61
C SER A 190 42.42 -14.96 -3.77
N GLN A 191 42.23 -14.67 -2.48
CA GLN A 191 43.28 -14.14 -1.59
C GLN A 191 44.00 -15.19 -0.73
N ARG A 192 43.70 -16.49 -0.89
CA ARG A 192 44.36 -17.58 -0.14
C ARG A 192 45.89 -17.70 -0.36
N SER A 193 46.49 -16.81 -1.13
CA SER A 193 47.95 -16.67 -1.22
C SER A 193 48.57 -15.61 -0.32
N GLN A 194 47.84 -14.72 0.37
CA GLN A 194 48.49 -13.79 1.31
C GLN A 194 47.57 -13.28 2.44
N VAL A 195 47.94 -13.69 3.66
CA VAL A 195 47.69 -13.09 4.98
C VAL A 195 46.34 -13.39 5.67
N LEU A 196 46.50 -14.03 6.83
CA LEU A 196 45.56 -14.22 7.93
C LEU A 196 45.23 -12.85 8.55
N SER A 197 43.96 -12.44 8.56
CA SER A 197 43.48 -11.47 9.55
C SER A 197 42.11 -11.85 10.06
N VAL A 198 41.99 -11.73 11.37
CA VAL A 198 40.86 -12.06 12.24
C VAL A 198 39.93 -10.84 12.28
N GLY A 199 38.70 -11.01 11.82
CA GLY A 199 37.62 -10.01 11.87
C GLY A 199 36.27 -10.73 11.75
N GLY A 200 35.24 -10.23 12.45
CA GLY A 200 33.95 -10.90 12.57
C GLY A 200 33.15 -10.91 11.25
N PRO A 201 32.25 -11.90 11.06
CA PRO A 201 31.68 -12.26 9.75
C PRO A 201 30.76 -11.22 9.06
N ASP A 202 30.28 -10.20 9.77
CA ASP A 202 29.30 -9.25 9.21
C ASP A 202 29.87 -7.88 8.80
N ASP A 203 31.00 -7.44 9.38
CA ASP A 203 31.56 -6.10 9.11
C ASP A 203 32.60 -6.10 7.97
N ASP A 204 33.24 -7.25 7.72
CA ASP A 204 34.25 -7.42 6.68
C ASP A 204 33.63 -7.59 5.27
N ALA A 205 32.37 -8.03 5.17
CA ALA A 205 31.68 -8.22 3.90
C ALA A 205 31.36 -6.90 3.18
N MET A 206 31.06 -5.85 3.96
CA MET A 206 30.66 -4.55 3.43
C MET A 206 31.82 -3.73 2.88
N ASN A 207 33.06 -4.07 3.26
CA ASN A 207 34.30 -3.35 2.92
C ASN A 207 35.10 -4.02 1.78
N ILE A 208 34.53 -5.04 1.14
CA ILE A 208 35.22 -5.74 0.05
C ILE A 208 35.32 -4.81 -1.17
N PRO A 209 36.54 -4.53 -1.68
CA PRO A 209 36.71 -3.80 -2.92
C PRO A 209 36.34 -4.71 -4.09
N ILE A 210 35.25 -4.38 -4.77
CA ILE A 210 34.81 -5.05 -5.99
C ILE A 210 35.58 -4.44 -7.16
N THR A 211 36.44 -5.23 -7.80
CA THR A 211 37.19 -4.85 -9.00
C THR A 211 36.58 -5.44 -10.26
N HIS A 212 36.92 -4.91 -11.44
CA HIS A 212 36.49 -5.47 -12.74
C HIS A 212 36.79 -6.97 -12.85
N ASP A 213 37.95 -7.40 -12.36
CA ASP A 213 38.35 -8.81 -12.41
C ASP A 213 37.49 -9.69 -11.51
N LEU A 214 37.16 -9.21 -10.31
CA LEU A 214 36.26 -9.92 -9.41
C LEU A 214 34.86 -10.03 -10.03
N PHE A 215 34.34 -8.94 -10.58
CA PHE A 215 33.04 -8.92 -11.23
C PHE A 215 32.97 -9.84 -12.46
N LYS A 216 34.00 -9.83 -13.32
CA LYS A 216 34.07 -10.71 -14.49
C LYS A 216 34.12 -12.20 -14.12
N ARG A 217 34.81 -12.54 -13.03
CA ARG A 217 34.83 -13.90 -12.48
C ARG A 217 33.46 -14.31 -11.94
N MET A 218 32.76 -13.41 -11.25
CA MET A 218 31.41 -13.66 -10.73
C MET A 218 30.38 -13.78 -11.85
N SER A 219 30.45 -12.91 -12.86
CA SER A 219 29.56 -12.91 -14.02
C SER A 219 29.67 -14.18 -14.87
N SER A 220 30.81 -14.86 -14.81
CA SER A 220 31.00 -16.18 -15.42
C SER A 220 30.26 -17.31 -14.69
N LYS A 221 29.79 -17.09 -13.45
CA LYS A 221 29.16 -18.13 -12.62
C LYS A 221 27.64 -18.13 -12.80
N PRO A 222 27.01 -19.29 -13.07
CA PRO A 222 25.56 -19.37 -13.24
C PRO A 222 24.80 -19.03 -11.94
N GLN A 223 25.39 -19.29 -10.78
CA GLN A 223 24.79 -18.94 -9.48
C GLN A 223 24.65 -17.44 -9.29
N PHE A 224 25.63 -16.64 -9.74
CA PHE A 224 25.57 -15.19 -9.69
C PHE A 224 24.46 -14.64 -10.57
N LYS A 225 24.35 -15.15 -11.80
CA LYS A 225 23.27 -14.81 -12.75
C LYS A 225 21.89 -15.15 -12.20
N GLU A 226 21.73 -16.31 -11.57
CA GLU A 226 20.45 -16.70 -10.97
C GLU A 226 20.07 -15.81 -9.79
N MET A 227 21.03 -15.43 -8.94
CA MET A 227 20.80 -14.47 -7.85
C MET A 227 20.39 -13.08 -8.38
N LEU A 228 21.01 -12.61 -9.46
CA LEU A 228 20.64 -11.36 -10.12
C LEU A 228 19.23 -11.42 -10.74
N ARG A 229 18.87 -12.55 -11.35
CA ARG A 229 17.52 -12.79 -11.86
C ARG A 229 16.49 -12.80 -10.73
N HIS A 230 16.82 -13.37 -9.58
CA HIS A 230 15.97 -13.35 -8.39
C HIS A 230 15.81 -11.93 -7.80
N LEU A 231 16.80 -11.06 -7.99
CA LEU A 231 16.75 -9.64 -7.62
C LEU A 231 16.01 -8.77 -8.65
N ASP A 232 15.52 -9.35 -9.74
CA ASP A 232 14.86 -8.66 -10.86
C ASP A 232 15.75 -7.58 -11.50
N VAL A 233 17.00 -7.95 -11.77
CA VAL A 233 17.99 -7.10 -12.45
C VAL A 233 18.43 -7.78 -13.75
N ALA A 234 18.29 -7.08 -14.88
CA ALA A 234 18.71 -7.59 -16.18
C ALA A 234 20.26 -7.67 -16.25
N GLU A 235 20.78 -8.73 -16.86
CA GLU A 235 22.24 -8.92 -16.98
C GLU A 235 22.91 -7.78 -17.76
N ASP A 236 22.22 -7.22 -18.76
CA ASP A 236 22.72 -6.15 -19.62
C ASP A 236 22.88 -4.81 -18.85
N ASP A 237 21.97 -4.51 -17.92
CA ASP A 237 21.97 -3.26 -17.14
C ASP A 237 23.12 -3.22 -16.11
N ILE A 238 23.57 -4.40 -15.65
CA ILE A 238 24.62 -4.50 -14.63
C ILE A 238 25.97 -4.12 -15.22
N ALA A 239 26.25 -4.49 -16.47
CA ALA A 239 27.52 -4.15 -17.11
C ALA A 239 27.72 -2.64 -17.17
N GLY A 240 26.70 -1.89 -17.61
CA GLY A 240 26.74 -0.42 -17.66
C GLY A 240 26.90 0.23 -16.28
N VAL A 241 26.19 -0.27 -15.26
CA VAL A 241 26.33 0.25 -13.90
C VAL A 241 27.67 -0.09 -13.28
N VAL A 242 28.21 -1.27 -13.52
CA VAL A 242 29.54 -1.66 -13.04
C VAL A 242 30.63 -0.81 -13.70
N ASP A 243 30.55 -0.59 -15.01
CA ASP A 243 31.47 0.29 -15.72
C ASP A 243 31.38 1.73 -15.22
N THR A 244 30.16 2.22 -14.93
CA THR A 244 29.94 3.57 -14.39
C THR A 244 30.43 3.71 -12.94
N LEU A 245 30.21 2.69 -12.10
CA LEU A 245 30.67 2.69 -10.71
C LEU A 245 32.20 2.54 -10.62
N LEU A 246 32.81 1.67 -11.44
CA LEU A 246 34.25 1.40 -11.47
C LEU A 246 35.06 2.41 -12.28
N GLY A 247 34.42 3.20 -13.15
CA GLY A 247 35.04 4.30 -13.89
C GLY A 247 35.53 5.45 -13.00
N ASN A 248 35.23 5.42 -11.70
CA ASN A 248 35.89 6.27 -10.71
C ASN A 248 37.36 5.85 -10.52
N THR A 249 38.24 6.83 -10.32
CA THR A 249 39.71 6.72 -10.38
C THR A 249 40.40 5.67 -9.48
N SER A 250 39.66 4.93 -8.64
CA SER A 250 40.20 3.86 -7.79
C SER A 250 40.18 2.46 -8.43
N GLY A 251 39.43 2.24 -9.53
CA GLY A 251 39.29 0.93 -10.17
C GLY A 251 38.64 -0.15 -9.29
N ALA A 252 38.07 0.25 -8.16
CA ALA A 252 37.40 -0.61 -7.18
C ALA A 252 36.23 0.13 -6.53
N VAL A 253 35.11 -0.57 -6.34
CA VAL A 253 33.88 -0.06 -5.73
C VAL A 253 33.62 -0.81 -4.43
N ASN A 254 33.18 -0.10 -3.40
CA ASN A 254 32.87 -0.74 -2.13
C ASN A 254 31.63 -1.64 -2.25
N GLY A 255 31.59 -2.76 -1.50
CA GLY A 255 30.45 -3.67 -1.49
C GLY A 255 29.11 -2.98 -1.21
N HIS A 256 29.13 -1.98 -0.31
CA HIS A 256 27.97 -1.12 -0.05
C HIS A 256 27.49 -0.35 -1.29
N ASP A 257 28.39 0.28 -2.04
CA ASP A 257 28.05 1.11 -3.20
C ASP A 257 27.58 0.24 -4.38
N PHE A 258 28.15 -0.95 -4.52
CA PHE A 258 27.69 -1.94 -5.48
C PHE A 258 26.29 -2.45 -5.16
N LEU A 259 26.01 -2.81 -3.90
CA LEU A 259 24.65 -3.18 -3.48
C LEU A 259 23.65 -2.04 -3.67
N LEU A 260 24.05 -0.80 -3.38
CA LEU A 260 23.22 0.36 -3.59
C LEU A 260 22.93 0.59 -5.09
N GLY A 261 23.91 0.32 -5.96
CA GLY A 261 23.74 0.31 -7.42
C GLY A 261 22.74 -0.74 -7.87
N LEU A 262 22.88 -1.98 -7.39
CA LEU A 262 21.94 -3.08 -7.68
C LEU A 262 20.53 -2.80 -7.14
N TYR A 263 20.41 -2.23 -5.94
CA TYR A 263 19.14 -1.83 -5.37
C TYR A 263 18.39 -0.83 -6.25
N ARG A 264 19.14 0.12 -6.84
CA ARG A 264 18.59 1.15 -7.71
C ARG A 264 18.18 0.61 -9.07
N LEU A 265 18.92 -0.37 -9.60
CA LEU A 265 18.61 -1.05 -10.87
C LEU A 265 17.34 -1.90 -10.83
N ARG A 266 16.85 -2.30 -9.65
CA ARG A 266 15.69 -3.17 -9.49
C ARG A 266 14.38 -2.54 -10.02
N GLY A 267 13.68 -3.27 -10.90
CA GLY A 267 12.38 -2.93 -11.46
C GLY A 267 12.41 -2.73 -12.98
N ASP A 268 11.38 -2.10 -13.55
CA ASP A 268 11.29 -1.89 -15.01
C ASP A 268 12.59 -1.27 -15.57
N SER A 269 13.05 -1.76 -16.73
CA SER A 269 14.30 -1.34 -17.40
C SER A 269 14.47 0.18 -17.55
N ARG A 270 13.36 0.94 -17.59
CA ARG A 270 13.37 2.42 -17.57
C ARG A 270 13.97 3.03 -16.31
N ARG A 271 13.91 2.33 -15.17
CA ARG A 271 14.55 2.76 -13.91
C ARG A 271 16.06 2.54 -13.97
N GLY A 272 16.52 1.53 -14.71
CA GLY A 272 17.94 1.27 -14.95
C GLY A 272 18.63 2.45 -15.64
N GLU A 273 18.04 2.96 -16.74
CA GLU A 273 18.56 4.11 -17.48
C GLU A 273 18.63 5.40 -16.63
N ILE A 274 17.63 5.65 -15.78
CA ILE A 274 17.61 6.82 -14.88
C ILE A 274 18.72 6.72 -13.84
N VAL A 275 19.00 5.51 -13.35
CA VAL A 275 20.04 5.25 -12.36
C VAL A 275 21.42 5.37 -12.98
N GLU A 276 21.60 4.83 -14.19
CA GLU A 276 22.82 5.01 -14.97
C GLU A 276 23.09 6.51 -15.20
N LEU A 277 22.06 7.28 -15.58
CA LEU A 277 22.17 8.73 -15.75
C LEU A 277 22.53 9.45 -14.44
N ASP A 278 21.93 9.10 -13.29
CA ASP A 278 22.29 9.68 -11.98
C ASP A 278 23.76 9.38 -11.62
N LEU A 279 24.23 8.16 -11.88
CA LEU A 279 25.62 7.77 -11.63
C LEU A 279 26.61 8.51 -12.54
N VAL A 280 26.28 8.66 -13.83
CA VAL A 280 27.07 9.46 -14.78
C VAL A 280 27.13 10.93 -14.34
N VAL A 281 26.00 11.51 -13.93
CA VAL A 281 25.95 12.91 -13.44
C VAL A 281 26.83 13.08 -12.20
N ARG A 282 26.78 12.16 -11.24
CA ARG A 282 27.63 12.20 -10.04
C ARG A 282 29.13 12.08 -10.38
N SER A 283 29.48 11.21 -11.33
CA SER A 283 30.85 11.07 -11.82
C SER A 283 31.34 12.37 -12.47
N VAL A 284 30.52 12.98 -13.33
CA VAL A 284 30.82 14.29 -13.94
C VAL A 284 30.98 15.37 -12.88
N GLN A 285 30.08 15.44 -11.89
CA GLN A 285 30.19 16.40 -10.78
C GLN A 285 31.49 16.21 -9.98
N HIS A 286 31.90 14.96 -9.74
CA HIS A 286 33.16 14.65 -9.06
C HIS A 286 34.37 15.12 -9.89
N ASN A 287 34.39 14.80 -11.18
CA ASN A 287 35.46 15.18 -12.10
C ASN A 287 35.57 16.71 -12.25
N VAL A 288 34.45 17.41 -12.41
CA VAL A 288 34.40 18.88 -12.43
C VAL A 288 34.94 19.46 -11.12
N SER A 289 34.59 18.87 -9.98
CA SER A 289 35.09 19.30 -8.67
C SER A 289 36.59 19.08 -8.51
N GLN A 290 37.16 18.04 -9.15
CA GLN A 290 38.61 17.84 -9.20
C GLN A 290 39.30 18.86 -10.10
N VAL A 291 38.75 19.13 -11.30
CA VAL A 291 39.28 20.15 -12.22
C VAL A 291 39.27 21.54 -11.57
N VAL A 292 38.18 21.90 -10.89
CA VAL A 292 38.09 23.18 -10.15
C VAL A 292 39.15 23.25 -9.04
N ARG A 293 39.43 22.14 -8.34
CA ARG A 293 40.50 22.08 -7.35
C ARG A 293 41.88 22.27 -7.99
N MET A 294 42.16 21.60 -9.10
CA MET A 294 43.42 21.77 -9.84
C MET A 294 43.60 23.20 -10.36
N LEU A 295 42.54 23.82 -10.91
CA LEU A 295 42.58 25.22 -11.36
C LEU A 295 42.83 26.20 -10.21
N LYS A 296 42.23 25.97 -9.04
CA LYS A 296 42.51 26.77 -7.84
C LYS A 296 43.96 26.64 -7.38
N GLU A 297 44.53 25.44 -7.47
CA GLU A 297 45.92 25.18 -7.11
C GLU A 297 46.90 25.82 -8.10
N LEU A 298 46.64 25.71 -9.40
CA LEU A 298 47.40 26.40 -10.46
C LEU A 298 47.33 27.92 -10.33
N ARG A 299 46.15 28.47 -10.00
CA ARG A 299 45.98 29.90 -9.72
C ARG A 299 46.81 30.33 -8.50
N ARG A 300 46.92 29.48 -7.48
CA ARG A 300 47.77 29.74 -6.31
C ARG A 300 49.26 29.72 -6.64
N GLN A 301 49.70 28.83 -7.52
CA GLN A 301 51.11 28.69 -7.91
C GLN A 301 51.58 29.78 -8.88
N HIS A 302 50.68 30.35 -9.69
CA HIS A 302 51.02 31.40 -10.67
C HIS A 302 50.09 32.63 -10.58
N PRO A 303 50.16 33.43 -9.50
CA PRO A 303 49.27 34.58 -9.32
C PRO A 303 49.47 35.69 -10.35
N TRP A 304 50.67 35.82 -10.94
CA TRP A 304 51.05 36.94 -11.82
C TRP A 304 50.57 36.82 -13.27
N ARG A 305 50.23 35.61 -13.76
CA ARG A 305 49.85 35.42 -15.18
C ARG A 305 48.40 35.80 -15.49
N VAL A 306 47.47 35.62 -14.55
CA VAL A 306 46.04 35.89 -14.79
C VAL A 306 45.72 37.38 -14.71
N SER A 307 46.56 38.18 -14.03
CA SER A 307 46.37 39.63 -13.96
C SER A 307 46.82 40.37 -15.23
N MET A 308 47.60 39.72 -16.11
CA MET A 308 48.14 40.35 -17.31
C MET A 308 47.08 40.39 -18.43
N ASP A 309 46.28 39.34 -18.57
CA ASP A 309 45.22 39.28 -19.60
C ASP A 309 44.05 40.25 -19.32
N MET A 310 43.76 40.58 -18.05
CA MET A 310 42.72 41.57 -17.73
C MET A 310 43.18 43.03 -17.88
N ALA A 311 44.49 43.30 -17.88
CA ALA A 311 45.01 44.65 -18.07
C ALA A 311 45.00 45.04 -19.56
N ASP A 312 45.19 44.08 -20.47
CA ASP A 312 45.15 44.33 -21.91
C ASP A 312 43.73 44.58 -22.44
N GLU A 313 42.69 44.00 -21.82
CA GLU A 313 41.30 44.20 -22.25
C GLU A 313 40.75 45.60 -21.89
N GLN A 314 41.26 46.25 -20.83
CA GLN A 314 40.88 47.62 -20.48
C GLN A 314 41.58 48.70 -21.34
N THR A 315 42.67 48.39 -22.03
CA THR A 315 43.39 49.37 -22.87
C THR A 315 42.87 49.42 -24.32
N MET A 316 42.15 48.40 -24.80
CA MET A 316 41.54 48.39 -26.13
C MET A 316 40.16 49.08 -26.23
N GLY A 317 39.48 49.36 -25.10
CA GLY A 317 38.11 49.91 -25.10
C GLY A 317 37.95 51.43 -25.25
N LYS A 318 39.03 52.19 -25.50
CA LYS A 318 39.00 53.68 -25.43
C LYS A 318 39.22 54.44 -26.75
N GLY A 319 39.31 53.75 -27.88
CA GLY A 319 39.52 54.39 -29.19
C GLY A 319 38.38 54.10 -30.16
N ASP A 320 37.27 54.83 -30.06
CA ASP A 320 36.53 55.36 -31.22
C ASP A 320 35.16 55.93 -30.78
N SER A 321 35.19 57.22 -30.44
CA SER A 321 34.00 58.08 -30.45
C SER A 321 34.40 59.44 -30.96
N LYS A 322 34.64 59.52 -32.27
CA LYS A 322 34.50 60.77 -33.03
C LYS A 322 33.95 60.49 -34.41
N SER A 323 32.89 61.25 -34.73
CA SER A 323 32.42 61.59 -36.08
C SER A 323 31.66 60.51 -36.85
N VAL A 324 30.33 60.56 -36.81
CA VAL A 324 29.49 60.81 -37.99
C VAL A 324 28.22 61.58 -37.56
N ARG A 325 27.84 62.53 -38.43
CA ARG A 325 26.70 63.46 -38.43
C ARG A 325 25.37 62.92 -37.93
#